data_AF-A0A965Q349-F1
#
_entry.id   AF-A0A965Q349-F1
#
_cell.length_a   1.000
_cell.length_b   1.000
_cell.length_c   1.000
_cell.angle_alpha   90.00
_cell.angle_beta   90.00
_cell.angle_gamma   90.00
#
_symmetry.space_group_name_H-M   'P 1'
#
loop_
_entity.id
_entity.type
_entity.pdbx_description
1 polymer ?
#
loop_
_entity_poly.entity_id
_entity_poly.type
_entity_poly.pdbx_seq_one_letter_code
_entity_poly.pdbx_strand_id
1 'polypeptide(L)'
;MLIDITFIQANKGKTRMLYPAIRALLFGTAYSIRGYIKEQTNIVQALRKAAQRLKERGEQRAATALYVIAVRLFPQSEELVCEYAQTEIEWKAFISADRIIETWRQKHPDSLLASATCIRLLHATGQMNKAQELLDTLLKSMPPDITSYEALWLARTSTLLKKYSAAKDLLTSELEKHPTDVALVKELGALLRNTGNYSEAQVILSSSASKVVNCQQITALRDIVDGELAVYQEKARPTLDSTLTANGEGSDTIFMLLEAALPFRKSGYTYRSHALLKGMAKLELQCEAFSAPGSSGPLPPGNELITSDIYEGVRYHRGFLPQSPNYRHYPLNEFLQYSADLAMGALGGKKPRLFHAASNFKNGLVAAALSKAYDVPWVYELRGLWHETQCALG
;
A
#
# COMPACT_ATOMS: atom_id res chain seq x y z
N MET A 1 -24.56 26.38 0.61
CA MET A 1 -24.16 25.69 -0.64
C MET A 1 -25.14 24.56 -0.86
N LEU A 2 -26.18 24.81 -1.65
CA LEU A 2 -27.18 23.82 -2.06
C LEU A 2 -26.48 22.78 -2.94
N ILE A 3 -26.49 21.52 -2.53
CA ILE A 3 -26.00 20.42 -3.37
C ILE A 3 -27.08 20.16 -4.41
N ASP A 4 -26.73 20.43 -5.67
CA ASP A 4 -27.59 20.30 -6.84
C ASP A 4 -28.02 18.83 -7.05
N ILE A 5 -29.34 18.62 -7.03
CA ILE A 5 -30.02 17.32 -7.01
C ILE A 5 -29.95 16.61 -8.38
N THR A 6 -29.55 17.32 -9.44
CA THR A 6 -29.55 16.81 -10.81
C THR A 6 -28.45 15.79 -11.12
N PHE A 7 -27.29 15.86 -10.45
CA PHE A 7 -26.17 14.93 -10.69
C PHE A 7 -26.43 13.51 -10.15
N ILE A 8 -27.28 13.40 -9.13
CA ILE A 8 -27.59 12.16 -8.41
C ILE A 8 -28.64 11.31 -9.15
N GLN A 9 -29.48 11.92 -10.00
CA GLN A 9 -30.50 11.21 -10.78
C GLN A 9 -29.94 10.48 -12.01
N ALA A 10 -28.75 10.88 -12.50
CA ALA A 10 -28.15 10.31 -13.72
C ALA A 10 -27.45 8.95 -13.52
N ASN A 11 -27.19 8.52 -12.27
CA ASN A 11 -26.44 7.29 -11.96
C ASN A 11 -27.30 6.24 -11.20
N LYS A 12 -28.52 5.99 -11.69
CA LYS A 12 -29.40 4.93 -11.17
C LYS A 12 -28.91 3.54 -11.56
N GLY A 13 -27.93 3.03 -10.84
CA GLY A 13 -27.53 1.63 -10.95
C GLY A 13 -26.28 1.32 -10.14
N LYS A 14 -26.47 0.73 -8.95
CA LYS A 14 -25.48 0.03 -8.08
C LYS A 14 -25.41 0.49 -6.61
N THR A 15 -26.53 0.87 -5.98
CA THR A 15 -26.59 0.93 -4.49
C THR A 15 -28.03 0.82 -3.98
N ARG A 16 -28.61 -0.38 -4.06
CA ARG A 16 -30.05 -0.61 -3.79
C ARG A 16 -30.44 -0.75 -2.30
N MET A 17 -29.55 -0.45 -1.34
CA MET A 17 -29.88 -0.53 0.10
C MET A 17 -29.57 0.73 0.93
N LEU A 18 -28.65 1.60 0.50
CA LEU A 18 -28.32 2.83 1.24
C LEU A 18 -29.18 4.04 0.85
N TYR A 19 -29.78 3.99 -0.35
CA TYR A 19 -30.52 5.10 -0.92
C TYR A 19 -31.77 5.51 -0.12
N PRO A 20 -32.61 4.59 0.38
CA PRO A 20 -33.80 4.95 1.14
C PRO A 20 -33.47 5.57 2.51
N ALA A 21 -32.42 5.09 3.18
CA ALA A 21 -32.00 5.58 4.50
C ALA A 21 -31.39 6.99 4.42
N ILE A 22 -30.49 7.22 3.45
CA ILE A 22 -29.90 8.54 3.19
C ILE A 22 -30.99 9.51 2.71
N ARG A 23 -31.96 9.06 1.92
CA ARG A 23 -33.09 9.87 1.46
C ARG A 23 -34.10 10.16 2.59
N ALA A 24 -34.35 9.24 3.50
CA ALA A 24 -35.16 9.51 4.70
C ALA A 24 -34.46 10.49 5.65
N LEU A 25 -33.13 10.41 5.77
CA LEU A 25 -32.28 11.30 6.58
C LEU A 25 -32.17 12.72 6.00
N LEU A 26 -32.20 12.89 4.68
CA LEU A 26 -32.11 14.19 4.01
C LEU A 26 -33.45 14.95 3.95
N PHE A 27 -34.60 14.27 4.07
CA PHE A 27 -35.93 14.85 3.81
C PHE A 27 -36.92 14.84 4.99
N GLY A 28 -36.47 14.51 6.21
CA GLY A 28 -37.13 14.93 7.46
C GLY A 28 -38.60 14.51 7.66
N THR A 29 -38.86 13.22 7.89
CA THR A 29 -40.11 12.78 8.53
C THR A 29 -39.82 12.16 9.90
N ALA A 30 -40.15 12.92 10.95
CA ALA A 30 -39.77 12.69 12.34
C ALA A 30 -40.48 11.52 13.06
N TYR A 31 -41.24 10.67 12.37
CA TYR A 31 -42.23 9.81 13.06
C TYR A 31 -41.81 8.35 13.32
N SER A 32 -40.65 7.87 12.84
CA SER A 32 -40.24 6.46 13.06
C SER A 32 -38.94 6.26 13.86
N ILE A 33 -38.35 7.34 14.39
CA ILE A 33 -37.01 7.31 14.99
C ILE A 33 -36.96 6.51 16.31
N ARG A 34 -38.09 6.40 17.06
CA ARG A 34 -38.11 5.71 18.37
C ARG A 34 -37.88 4.18 18.30
N GLY A 35 -38.23 3.52 17.20
CA GLY A 35 -37.97 2.08 17.02
C GLY A 35 -36.57 1.76 16.49
N TYR A 36 -35.95 2.70 15.76
CA TYR A 36 -34.68 2.54 15.05
C TYR A 36 -33.43 2.69 15.94
N ILE A 37 -33.62 3.27 17.14
CA ILE A 37 -32.56 3.55 18.13
C ILE A 37 -31.99 2.27 18.77
N LYS A 38 -32.69 1.14 18.72
CA LYS A 38 -32.18 -0.15 19.24
C LYS A 38 -31.16 -0.84 18.31
N GLU A 39 -30.95 -0.34 17.09
CA GLU A 39 -30.02 -0.89 16.08
C GLU A 39 -28.80 0.04 15.80
N GLN A 40 -28.47 0.95 16.72
CA GLN A 40 -27.50 2.04 16.50
C GLN A 40 -26.06 1.62 16.16
N THR A 41 -25.57 0.50 16.70
CA THR A 41 -24.21 0.01 16.42
C THR A 41 -23.98 -0.29 14.94
N ASN A 42 -25.03 -0.74 14.23
CA ASN A 42 -24.95 -1.08 12.82
C ASN A 42 -24.88 0.17 11.93
N ILE A 43 -25.56 1.26 12.32
CA ILE A 43 -25.61 2.50 11.53
C ILE A 43 -24.28 3.25 11.59
N VAL A 44 -23.71 3.40 12.80
CA VAL A 44 -22.39 4.04 12.96
C VAL A 44 -21.34 3.27 12.15
N GLN A 45 -21.33 1.94 12.26
CA GLN A 45 -20.41 1.10 11.49
C GLN A 45 -20.64 1.22 9.97
N ALA A 46 -21.89 1.31 9.52
CA ALA A 46 -22.23 1.48 8.10
C ALA A 46 -21.76 2.84 7.56
N LEU A 47 -21.95 3.92 8.31
CA LEU A 47 -21.50 5.26 7.95
C LEU A 47 -19.97 5.32 7.83
N ARG A 48 -19.26 4.73 8.80
CA ARG A 48 -17.79 4.62 8.77
C ARG A 48 -17.30 3.85 7.55
N LYS A 49 -17.88 2.67 7.28
CA LYS A 49 -17.55 1.87 6.07
C LYS A 49 -17.84 2.62 4.77
N ALA A 50 -18.93 3.38 4.70
CA ALA A 50 -19.28 4.17 3.53
C ALA A 50 -18.28 5.34 3.32
N ALA A 51 -17.92 6.05 4.39
CA ALA A 51 -16.93 7.11 4.33
C ALA A 51 -15.55 6.58 3.91
N GLN A 52 -15.14 5.43 4.46
CA GLN A 52 -13.89 4.77 4.08
C GLN A 52 -13.83 4.42 2.58
N ARG A 53 -14.92 3.91 1.99
CA ARG A 53 -14.98 3.65 0.55
C ARG A 53 -14.87 4.91 -0.30
N LEU A 54 -15.45 6.03 0.15
CA LEU A 54 -15.31 7.32 -0.53
C LEU A 54 -13.86 7.83 -0.48
N LYS A 55 -13.18 7.65 0.66
CA LYS A 55 -11.75 7.95 0.82
C LYS A 55 -10.89 7.12 -0.13
N GLU A 56 -11.15 5.82 -0.24
CA GLU A 56 -10.43 4.90 -1.15
C GLU A 56 -10.57 5.28 -2.63
N ARG A 57 -11.66 5.98 -3.00
CA ARG A 57 -11.88 6.53 -4.35
C ARG A 57 -11.27 7.91 -4.56
N GLY A 58 -10.68 8.52 -3.53
CA GLY A 58 -10.19 9.90 -3.57
C GLY A 58 -11.31 10.95 -3.57
N GLU A 59 -12.54 10.58 -3.23
CA GLU A 59 -13.69 11.48 -3.18
C GLU A 59 -13.71 12.31 -1.89
N GLN A 60 -12.72 13.20 -1.78
CA GLN A 60 -12.47 14.03 -0.60
C GLN A 60 -13.74 14.74 -0.10
N ARG A 61 -14.36 15.58 -0.93
CA ARG A 61 -15.52 16.38 -0.48
C ARG A 61 -16.69 15.52 0.00
N ALA A 62 -16.92 14.36 -0.63
CA ALA A 62 -18.01 13.45 -0.28
C ALA A 62 -17.77 12.76 1.07
N ALA A 63 -16.55 12.27 1.32
CA ALA A 63 -16.22 11.61 2.59
C ALA A 63 -16.33 12.57 3.79
N THR A 64 -15.84 13.82 3.69
CA THR A 64 -16.00 14.79 4.79
C THR A 64 -17.45 15.21 4.98
N ALA A 65 -18.20 15.44 3.89
CA ALA A 65 -19.61 15.75 4.01
C ALA A 65 -20.38 14.65 4.76
N LEU A 66 -20.05 13.38 4.49
CA LEU A 66 -20.65 12.24 5.19
C LEU A 66 -20.27 12.22 6.68
N TYR A 67 -19.01 12.46 7.03
CA TYR A 67 -18.58 12.54 8.43
C TYR A 67 -19.24 13.71 9.18
N VAL A 68 -19.35 14.89 8.57
CA VAL A 68 -20.05 16.05 9.15
C VAL A 68 -21.51 15.71 9.46
N ILE A 69 -22.20 15.02 8.55
CA ILE A 69 -23.57 14.57 8.78
C ILE A 69 -23.61 13.51 9.88
N ALA A 70 -22.71 12.51 9.84
CA ALA A 70 -22.67 11.42 10.80
C ALA A 70 -22.43 11.92 12.24
N VAL A 71 -21.48 12.84 12.45
CA VAL A 71 -21.21 13.44 13.77
C VAL A 71 -22.37 14.29 14.24
N ARG A 72 -23.12 14.98 13.35
CA ARG A 72 -24.34 15.71 13.75
C ARG A 72 -25.45 14.79 14.21
N LEU A 73 -25.59 13.63 13.58
CA LEU A 73 -26.61 12.62 13.93
C LEU A 73 -26.23 11.85 15.20
N PHE A 74 -24.94 11.58 15.39
CA PHE A 74 -24.38 10.81 16.49
C PHE A 74 -23.28 11.60 17.20
N PRO A 75 -23.62 12.73 17.86
CA PRO A 75 -22.64 13.63 18.46
C PRO A 75 -21.92 13.07 19.67
N GLN A 76 -22.28 11.86 20.12
CA GLN A 76 -21.63 11.15 21.23
C GLN A 76 -20.76 9.97 20.77
N SER A 77 -20.70 9.68 19.46
CA SER A 77 -19.81 8.63 18.94
C SER A 77 -18.40 9.17 18.79
N GLU A 78 -17.55 8.77 19.72
CA GLU A 78 -16.11 9.07 19.71
C GLU A 78 -15.46 8.61 18.40
N GLU A 79 -15.85 7.44 17.87
CA GLU A 79 -15.25 6.88 16.66
C GLU A 79 -15.54 7.75 15.45
N LEU A 80 -16.77 8.26 15.30
CA LEU A 80 -17.13 9.15 14.20
C LEU A 80 -16.38 10.49 14.31
N VAL A 81 -16.23 11.03 15.51
CA VAL A 81 -15.52 12.29 15.75
C VAL A 81 -14.04 12.14 15.44
N CYS A 82 -13.40 11.08 15.94
CA CYS A 82 -11.99 10.82 15.73
C CYS A 82 -11.68 10.47 14.26
N GLU A 83 -12.54 9.68 13.59
CA GLU A 83 -12.38 9.40 12.16
C GLU A 83 -12.63 10.63 11.28
N TYR A 84 -13.54 11.51 11.69
CA TYR A 84 -13.74 12.78 11.01
C TYR A 84 -12.48 13.66 11.12
N ALA A 85 -11.98 13.89 12.34
CA ALA A 85 -10.75 14.65 12.55
C ALA A 85 -9.56 14.03 11.80
N GLN A 86 -9.44 12.69 11.84
CA GLN A 86 -8.40 11.98 11.12
C GLN A 86 -8.47 12.18 9.59
N THR A 87 -9.69 12.23 9.04
CA THR A 87 -9.89 12.49 7.62
C THR A 87 -9.50 13.92 7.26
N GLU A 88 -9.78 14.90 8.12
CA GLU A 88 -9.31 16.29 7.94
C GLU A 88 -7.77 16.40 8.00
N ILE A 89 -7.11 15.62 8.88
CA ILE A 89 -5.63 15.54 8.96
C ILE A 89 -5.05 15.01 7.64
N GLU A 90 -5.58 13.90 7.12
CA GLU A 90 -5.12 13.29 5.86
C GLU A 90 -5.21 14.26 4.68
N TRP A 91 -6.13 15.20 4.76
CA TRP A 91 -6.39 16.19 3.74
C TRP A 91 -5.78 17.56 4.02
N LYS A 92 -4.91 17.62 5.03
CA LYS A 92 -4.16 18.81 5.43
C LYS A 92 -5.04 19.97 5.90
N ALA A 93 -6.28 19.69 6.30
CA ALA A 93 -7.20 20.64 6.91
C ALA A 93 -6.97 20.72 8.43
N PHE A 94 -5.73 21.02 8.83
CA PHE A 94 -5.27 20.90 10.21
C PHE A 94 -6.05 21.77 11.21
N ILE A 95 -6.47 22.97 10.80
CA ILE A 95 -7.29 23.86 11.66
C ILE A 95 -8.65 23.25 11.97
N SER A 96 -9.27 22.59 10.97
CA SER A 96 -10.55 21.89 11.17
C SER A 96 -10.37 20.72 12.12
N ALA A 97 -9.35 19.89 11.87
CA ALA A 97 -9.01 18.74 12.70
C ALA A 97 -8.71 19.12 14.16
N ASP A 98 -7.90 20.15 14.37
CA ASP A 98 -7.55 20.69 15.69
C ASP A 98 -8.79 21.11 16.47
N ARG A 99 -9.66 21.92 15.84
CA ARG A 99 -10.91 22.35 16.46
C ARG A 99 -11.80 21.16 16.83
N ILE A 100 -11.96 20.18 15.94
CA ILE A 100 -12.80 19.00 16.20
C ILE A 100 -12.26 18.22 17.39
N ILE A 101 -10.95 17.93 17.40
CA ILE A 101 -10.35 17.05 18.38
C ILE A 101 -10.19 17.71 19.75
N GLU A 102 -9.80 18.98 19.80
CA GLU A 102 -9.67 19.71 21.06
C GLU A 102 -11.04 19.95 21.70
N THR A 103 -12.08 20.24 20.90
CA THR A 103 -13.46 20.34 21.43
C THR A 103 -13.91 19.02 22.07
N TRP A 104 -13.53 17.88 21.48
CA TRP A 104 -13.85 16.57 22.03
C TRP A 104 -13.04 16.28 23.30
N ARG A 105 -11.71 16.47 23.28
CA ARG A 105 -10.82 16.22 24.41
C ARG A 105 -11.15 17.08 25.63
N GLN A 106 -11.60 18.32 25.44
CA GLN A 106 -12.05 19.18 26.55
C GLN A 106 -13.26 18.58 27.30
N LYS A 107 -14.14 17.87 26.58
CA LYS A 107 -15.33 17.22 27.17
C LYS A 107 -15.03 15.80 27.65
N HIS A 108 -14.06 15.14 27.03
CA HIS A 108 -13.69 13.75 27.26
C HIS A 108 -12.16 13.64 27.45
N PRO A 109 -11.60 14.11 28.56
CA PRO A 109 -10.14 14.16 28.76
C PRO A 109 -9.50 12.76 28.77
N ASP A 110 -10.24 11.74 29.17
CA ASP A 110 -9.76 10.36 29.29
C ASP A 110 -9.88 9.55 27.97
N SER A 111 -10.34 10.19 26.89
CA SER A 111 -10.54 9.57 25.58
C SER A 111 -9.21 9.16 24.94
N LEU A 112 -9.01 7.84 24.81
CA LEU A 112 -7.82 7.26 24.18
C LEU A 112 -7.78 7.56 22.68
N LEU A 113 -8.90 7.41 21.97
CA LEU A 113 -8.96 7.66 20.52
C LEU A 113 -8.71 9.12 20.21
N ALA A 114 -9.25 10.04 21.02
CA ALA A 114 -9.05 11.47 20.76
C ALA A 114 -7.63 11.91 21.07
N SER A 115 -7.03 11.39 22.14
CA SER A 115 -5.62 11.63 22.46
C SER A 115 -4.70 11.09 21.36
N ALA A 116 -4.94 9.88 20.89
CA ALA A 116 -4.21 9.30 19.76
C ALA A 116 -4.39 10.08 18.44
N THR A 117 -5.61 10.58 18.17
CA THR A 117 -5.87 11.43 16.99
C THR A 117 -5.17 12.79 17.10
N CYS A 118 -5.12 13.38 18.30
CA CYS A 118 -4.35 14.59 18.57
C CYS A 118 -2.84 14.34 18.36
N ILE A 119 -2.30 13.20 18.80
CA ILE A 119 -0.91 12.80 18.51
C ILE A 119 -0.63 12.77 16.99
N ARG A 120 -1.55 12.20 16.20
CA ARG A 120 -1.43 12.15 14.73
C ARG A 120 -1.48 13.55 14.11
N LEU A 121 -2.27 14.47 14.65
CA LEU A 121 -2.30 15.88 14.24
C LEU A 121 -0.98 16.59 14.57
N LEU A 122 -0.44 16.39 15.78
CA LEU A 122 0.85 16.93 16.19
C LEU A 122 1.98 16.43 15.27
N HIS A 123 1.98 15.14 14.95
CA HIS A 123 2.90 14.56 13.97
C HIS A 123 2.75 15.22 12.59
N ALA A 124 1.52 15.35 12.08
CA ALA A 124 1.26 15.93 10.76
C ALA A 124 1.61 17.43 10.66
N THR A 125 1.59 18.15 11.79
CA THR A 125 1.98 19.57 11.88
C THR A 125 3.46 19.77 12.22
N GLY A 126 4.26 18.70 12.28
CA GLY A 126 5.71 18.76 12.53
C GLY A 126 6.10 18.91 14.00
N GLN A 127 5.14 18.83 14.94
CA GLN A 127 5.38 18.92 16.38
C GLN A 127 5.78 17.55 16.96
N MET A 128 6.87 16.97 16.45
CA MET A 128 7.28 15.60 16.74
C MET A 128 7.52 15.35 18.24
N ASN A 129 8.21 16.25 18.94
CA ASN A 129 8.52 16.08 20.37
C ASN A 129 7.25 16.01 21.22
N LYS A 130 6.28 16.89 20.97
CA LYS A 130 4.99 16.88 21.68
C LYS A 130 4.19 15.61 21.38
N ALA A 131 4.22 15.15 20.13
CA ALA A 131 3.56 13.91 19.73
C ALA A 131 4.13 12.70 20.47
N GLN A 132 5.47 12.62 20.59
CA GLN A 132 6.15 11.55 21.31
C GLN A 132 5.86 11.58 22.82
N GLU A 133 5.96 12.74 23.45
CA GLU A 133 5.69 12.95 24.88
C GLU A 133 4.25 12.58 25.25
N LEU A 134 3.28 13.01 24.44
CA LEU A 134 1.88 12.68 24.65
C LEU A 134 1.63 11.18 24.48
N LEU A 135 2.26 10.53 23.49
CA LEU A 135 2.14 9.09 23.32
C LEU A 135 2.77 8.31 24.50
N ASP A 136 3.93 8.73 25.01
CA ASP A 136 4.55 8.08 26.18
C ASP A 136 3.69 8.20 27.43
N THR A 137 3.10 9.37 27.64
CA THR A 137 2.16 9.58 28.75
C THR A 137 0.93 8.67 28.59
N LEU A 138 0.33 8.66 27.39
CA LEU A 138 -0.88 7.89 27.10
C LEU A 138 -0.67 6.38 27.28
N LEU A 139 0.48 5.84 26.83
CA LEU A 139 0.80 4.41 26.99
C LEU A 139 1.07 4.02 28.45
N LYS A 140 1.63 4.93 29.26
CA LYS A 140 1.87 4.69 30.70
C LYS A 140 0.58 4.72 31.53
N SER A 141 -0.35 5.60 31.17
CA SER A 141 -1.64 5.76 31.87
C SER A 141 -2.78 4.99 31.18
N MET A 142 -2.46 4.06 30.27
CA MET A 142 -3.46 3.32 29.52
C MET A 142 -4.23 2.37 30.45
N PRO A 143 -5.57 2.33 30.40
CA PRO A 143 -6.34 1.35 31.14
C PRO A 143 -6.02 -0.08 30.67
N PRO A 144 -6.10 -1.09 31.55
CA PRO A 144 -5.80 -2.48 31.19
C PRO A 144 -6.85 -3.08 30.23
N ASP A 145 -8.08 -2.58 30.29
CA ASP A 145 -9.22 -3.02 29.49
C ASP A 145 -9.52 -1.99 28.41
N ILE A 146 -8.80 -2.08 27.30
CA ILE A 146 -9.11 -1.36 26.06
C ILE A 146 -9.87 -2.27 25.10
N THR A 147 -10.52 -1.67 24.12
CA THR A 147 -11.15 -2.40 23.01
C THR A 147 -10.17 -2.69 21.89
N SER A 148 -10.43 -3.72 21.07
CA SER A 148 -9.70 -3.97 19.81
C SER A 148 -9.57 -2.72 18.93
N TYR A 149 -10.60 -1.88 18.89
CA TYR A 149 -10.60 -0.68 18.06
C TYR A 149 -9.63 0.39 18.58
N GLU A 150 -9.59 0.61 19.89
CA GLU A 150 -8.60 1.48 20.54
C GLU A 150 -7.18 0.95 20.37
N ALA A 151 -6.98 -0.36 20.57
CA ALA A 151 -5.69 -1.01 20.37
C ALA A 151 -5.17 -0.80 18.95
N LEU A 152 -6.00 -0.99 17.93
CA LEU A 152 -5.66 -0.72 16.53
C LEU A 152 -5.28 0.73 16.28
N TRP A 153 -6.06 1.66 16.85
CA TRP A 153 -5.84 3.10 16.65
C TRP A 153 -4.54 3.58 17.30
N LEU A 154 -4.28 3.11 18.52
CA LEU A 154 -3.05 3.38 19.26
C LEU A 154 -1.85 2.72 18.58
N ALA A 155 -1.95 1.46 18.15
CA ALA A 155 -0.85 0.76 17.47
C ALA A 155 -0.45 1.46 16.16
N ARG A 156 -1.43 1.93 15.37
CA ARG A 156 -1.17 2.75 14.16
C ARG A 156 -0.49 4.06 14.49
N THR A 157 -0.89 4.69 15.59
CA THR A 157 -0.29 5.95 16.08
C THR A 157 1.15 5.73 16.56
N SER A 158 1.40 4.65 17.31
CA SER A 158 2.73 4.23 17.73
C SER A 158 3.64 3.90 16.54
N THR A 159 3.10 3.20 15.52
CA THR A 159 3.81 2.91 14.27
C THR A 159 4.18 4.18 13.51
N LEU A 160 3.28 5.17 13.45
CA LEU A 160 3.56 6.49 12.84
C LEU A 160 4.75 7.18 13.50
N LEU A 161 4.86 7.07 14.84
CA LEU A 161 5.96 7.62 15.62
C LEU A 161 7.18 6.69 15.74
N LYS A 162 7.26 5.64 14.90
CA LYS A 162 8.35 4.64 14.89
C LYS A 162 8.52 3.87 16.21
N LYS A 163 7.52 3.88 17.11
CA LYS A 163 7.49 3.08 18.36
C LYS A 163 6.97 1.66 18.10
N TYR A 164 7.72 0.90 17.31
CA TYR A 164 7.28 -0.40 16.79
C TYR A 164 7.12 -1.47 17.87
N SER A 165 7.96 -1.48 18.91
CA SER A 165 7.85 -2.42 20.03
C SER A 165 6.53 -2.23 20.78
N ALA A 166 6.23 -0.99 21.19
CA ALA A 166 4.97 -0.67 21.86
C ALA A 166 3.73 -1.02 21.01
N ALA A 167 3.79 -0.77 19.68
CA ALA A 167 2.72 -1.15 18.77
C ALA A 167 2.54 -2.68 18.70
N LYS A 168 3.66 -3.43 18.64
CA LYS A 168 3.66 -4.90 18.59
C LYS A 168 3.11 -5.49 19.89
N ASP A 169 3.59 -5.04 21.03
CA ASP A 169 3.18 -5.54 22.35
C ASP A 169 1.68 -5.31 22.56
N LEU A 170 1.19 -4.11 22.22
CA LEU A 170 -0.22 -3.76 22.29
C LEU A 170 -1.10 -4.68 21.43
N LEU A 171 -0.75 -4.85 20.15
CA LEU A 171 -1.50 -5.70 19.23
C LEU A 171 -1.45 -7.18 19.61
N THR A 172 -0.32 -7.63 20.16
CA THR A 172 -0.13 -9.03 20.58
C THR A 172 -1.00 -9.33 21.80
N SER A 173 -0.94 -8.48 22.83
CA SER A 173 -1.76 -8.63 24.04
C SER A 173 -3.26 -8.60 23.72
N GLU A 174 -3.69 -7.70 22.83
CA GLU A 174 -5.10 -7.62 22.46
C GLU A 174 -5.54 -8.80 21.58
N LEU A 175 -4.67 -9.30 20.70
CA LEU A 175 -4.96 -10.48 19.87
C LEU A 175 -5.04 -11.77 20.72
N GLU A 176 -4.30 -11.88 21.82
CA GLU A 176 -4.43 -13.00 22.76
C GLU A 176 -5.83 -13.04 23.40
N LYS A 177 -6.40 -11.87 23.74
CA LYS A 177 -7.78 -11.75 24.25
C LYS A 177 -8.82 -12.00 23.15
N HIS A 178 -8.53 -11.58 21.92
CA HIS A 178 -9.45 -11.65 20.78
C HIS A 178 -8.85 -12.38 19.56
N PRO A 179 -8.59 -13.70 19.66
CA PRO A 179 -7.78 -14.45 18.67
C PRO A 179 -8.41 -14.58 17.28
N THR A 180 -9.68 -14.23 17.13
CA THR A 180 -10.42 -14.26 15.87
C THR A 180 -10.64 -12.87 15.25
N ASP A 181 -10.11 -11.81 15.87
CA ASP A 181 -10.23 -10.45 15.34
C ASP A 181 -9.33 -10.25 14.12
N VAL A 182 -9.96 -10.25 12.96
CA VAL A 182 -9.31 -10.08 11.65
C VAL A 182 -8.52 -8.79 11.55
N ALA A 183 -8.98 -7.71 12.16
CA ALA A 183 -8.32 -6.42 12.06
C ALA A 183 -7.00 -6.41 12.84
N LEU A 184 -6.98 -6.99 14.04
CA LEU A 184 -5.77 -7.15 14.85
C LEU A 184 -4.72 -8.03 14.16
N VAL A 185 -5.15 -9.18 13.63
CA VAL A 185 -4.26 -10.10 12.88
C VAL A 185 -3.60 -9.40 11.70
N LYS A 186 -4.39 -8.66 10.91
CA LYS A 186 -3.88 -7.93 9.75
C LYS A 186 -2.91 -6.82 10.14
N GLU A 187 -3.25 -6.05 11.18
CA GLU A 187 -2.41 -4.94 11.62
C GLU A 187 -1.08 -5.45 12.17
N LEU A 188 -1.09 -6.51 13.00
CA LEU A 188 0.11 -7.13 13.54
C LEU A 188 0.96 -7.76 12.43
N GLY A 189 0.35 -8.53 11.53
CA GLY A 189 1.06 -9.11 10.39
C GLY A 189 1.70 -8.05 9.49
N ALA A 190 1.00 -6.95 9.22
CA ALA A 190 1.53 -5.83 8.46
C ALA A 190 2.67 -5.10 9.19
N LEU A 191 2.55 -4.89 10.49
CA LEU A 191 3.61 -4.30 11.33
C LEU A 191 4.87 -5.16 11.32
N LEU A 192 4.74 -6.47 11.54
CA LEU A 192 5.85 -7.43 11.53
C LEU A 192 6.53 -7.47 10.17
N ARG A 193 5.76 -7.51 9.08
CA ARG A 193 6.28 -7.41 7.71
C ARG A 193 7.07 -6.11 7.48
N ASN A 194 6.51 -4.96 7.88
CA ASN A 194 7.13 -3.66 7.67
C ASN A 194 8.40 -3.45 8.51
N THR A 195 8.53 -4.18 9.62
CA THR A 195 9.71 -4.16 10.50
C THR A 195 10.72 -5.26 10.17
N GLY A 196 10.49 -6.05 9.13
CA GLY A 196 11.40 -7.12 8.67
C GLY A 196 11.27 -8.44 9.44
N ASN A 197 10.32 -8.57 10.35
CA ASN A 197 10.06 -9.77 11.15
C ASN A 197 9.18 -10.78 10.38
N TYR A 198 9.62 -11.17 9.18
CA TYR A 198 8.83 -11.98 8.24
C TYR A 198 8.44 -13.36 8.77
N SER A 199 9.34 -14.06 9.48
CA SER A 199 9.05 -15.38 10.05
C SER A 199 7.93 -15.32 11.08
N GLU A 200 7.94 -14.30 11.95
CA GLU A 200 6.91 -14.09 12.95
C GLU A 200 5.58 -13.69 12.29
N ALA A 201 5.63 -12.83 11.27
CA ALA A 201 4.46 -12.46 10.48
C ALA A 201 3.78 -13.69 9.86
N GLN A 202 4.57 -14.61 9.27
CA GLN A 202 4.06 -15.86 8.70
C GLN A 202 3.34 -16.71 9.74
N VAL A 203 3.91 -16.86 10.95
CA VAL A 203 3.31 -17.65 12.04
C VAL A 203 1.98 -17.06 12.48
N ILE A 204 1.93 -15.74 12.72
CA ILE A 204 0.70 -15.05 13.12
C ILE A 204 -0.38 -15.21 12.04
N LEU A 205 -0.06 -14.91 10.78
CA LEU A 205 -1.02 -14.97 9.69
C LEU A 205 -1.51 -16.41 9.42
N SER A 206 -0.64 -17.42 9.57
CA SER A 206 -1.01 -18.83 9.36
C SER A 206 -1.85 -19.40 10.50
N SER A 207 -1.48 -19.10 11.74
CA SER A 207 -2.20 -19.57 12.93
C SER A 207 -3.58 -18.93 13.07
N SER A 208 -3.74 -17.69 12.61
CA SER A 208 -5.03 -17.01 12.58
C SER A 208 -5.90 -17.43 11.38
N ALA A 209 -5.31 -17.73 10.21
CA ALA A 209 -6.07 -18.20 9.05
C ALA A 209 -6.77 -19.56 9.28
N SER A 210 -6.26 -20.39 10.19
CA SER A 210 -6.92 -21.65 10.58
C SER A 210 -8.07 -21.44 11.57
N LYS A 211 -8.02 -20.38 12.38
CA LYS A 211 -9.05 -20.04 13.39
C LYS A 211 -10.14 -19.12 12.86
N VAL A 212 -9.80 -18.24 11.93
CA VAL A 212 -10.69 -17.32 11.24
C VAL A 212 -11.06 -17.94 9.90
N VAL A 213 -12.31 -18.39 9.75
CA VAL A 213 -12.81 -18.97 8.50
C VAL A 213 -12.48 -18.06 7.31
N ASN A 214 -11.54 -18.50 6.47
CA ASN A 214 -11.25 -18.05 5.11
C ASN A 214 -11.37 -16.53 4.86
N CYS A 215 -10.62 -15.71 5.61
CA CYS A 215 -10.51 -14.29 5.31
C CYS A 215 -9.52 -14.05 4.17
N GLN A 216 -10.04 -13.77 2.96
CA GLN A 216 -9.22 -13.46 1.76
C GLN A 216 -8.14 -12.41 2.00
N GLN A 217 -8.40 -11.43 2.89
CA GLN A 217 -7.43 -10.38 3.20
C GLN A 217 -6.24 -10.87 4.03
N ILE A 218 -6.44 -11.83 4.93
CA ILE A 218 -5.37 -12.46 5.71
C ILE A 218 -4.57 -13.37 4.78
N THR A 219 -5.24 -14.17 3.95
CA THR A 219 -4.60 -15.04 2.96
C THR A 219 -3.71 -14.24 2.02
N ALA A 220 -4.22 -13.16 1.43
CA ALA A 220 -3.42 -12.32 0.53
C ALA A 220 -2.19 -11.70 1.22
N LEU A 221 -2.31 -11.24 2.47
CA LEU A 221 -1.18 -10.71 3.21
C LEU A 221 -0.16 -11.81 3.57
N ARG A 222 -0.63 -13.00 3.92
CA ARG A 222 0.21 -14.17 4.19
C ARG A 222 1.01 -14.55 2.94
N ASP A 223 0.35 -14.66 1.79
CA ASP A 223 1.02 -15.05 0.54
C ASP A 223 2.10 -14.02 0.16
N ILE A 224 1.85 -12.72 0.40
CA ILE A 224 2.87 -11.67 0.24
C ILE A 224 4.07 -11.90 1.17
N VAL A 225 3.82 -12.14 2.46
CA VAL A 225 4.88 -12.40 3.46
C VAL A 225 5.66 -13.68 3.13
N ASP A 226 4.98 -14.75 2.72
CA ASP A 226 5.58 -16.02 2.35
C ASP A 226 6.50 -15.85 1.13
N GLY A 227 6.04 -15.11 0.13
CA GLY A 227 6.83 -14.79 -1.05
C GLY A 227 8.07 -13.96 -0.76
N GLU A 228 7.95 -12.96 0.12
CA GLU A 228 9.07 -12.15 0.59
C GLU A 228 10.07 -13.00 1.38
N LEU A 229 9.59 -13.78 2.34
CA LEU A 229 10.42 -14.66 3.17
C LEU A 229 11.18 -15.69 2.33
N ALA A 230 10.51 -16.32 1.36
CA ALA A 230 11.14 -17.30 0.47
C ALA A 230 12.28 -16.68 -0.36
N VAL A 231 12.11 -15.45 -0.84
CA VAL A 231 13.16 -14.74 -1.58
C VAL A 231 14.31 -14.34 -0.65
N TYR A 232 14.04 -13.79 0.53
CA TYR A 232 15.09 -13.36 1.46
C TYR A 232 15.88 -14.54 2.06
N GLN A 233 15.25 -15.70 2.24
CA GLN A 233 15.92 -16.94 2.68
C GLN A 233 16.55 -17.73 1.53
N GLU A 234 16.59 -17.18 0.31
CA GLU A 234 17.13 -17.83 -0.89
C GLU A 234 16.43 -19.14 -1.29
N LYS A 235 15.24 -19.40 -0.76
CA LYS A 235 14.41 -20.57 -1.08
C LYS A 235 13.63 -20.40 -2.38
N ALA A 236 13.48 -19.16 -2.84
CA ALA A 236 12.84 -18.83 -4.11
C ALA A 236 13.71 -17.87 -4.95
N ARG A 237 13.96 -18.27 -6.19
CA ARG A 237 14.64 -17.49 -7.23
C ARG A 237 13.88 -17.71 -8.55
N PRO A 238 13.80 -16.70 -9.44
CA PRO A 238 13.25 -16.91 -10.77
C PRO A 238 14.02 -18.02 -11.48
N THR A 239 13.29 -18.92 -12.13
CA THR A 239 13.88 -20.00 -12.93
C THR A 239 13.26 -19.95 -14.31
N LEU A 240 14.10 -19.94 -15.34
CA LEU A 240 13.70 -19.90 -16.74
C LEU A 240 14.15 -21.18 -17.44
N ASP A 241 13.36 -21.62 -18.42
CA ASP A 241 13.69 -22.80 -19.21
C ASP A 241 14.80 -22.49 -20.23
N SER A 242 15.98 -23.08 -20.00
CA SER A 242 17.14 -22.91 -20.87
C SER A 242 16.98 -23.57 -22.25
N THR A 243 15.97 -24.43 -22.45
CA THR A 243 15.71 -25.00 -23.78
C THR A 243 15.10 -23.97 -24.74
N LEU A 244 14.39 -22.97 -24.20
CA LEU A 244 13.81 -21.87 -24.98
C LEU A 244 14.85 -20.86 -25.45
N THR A 245 16.06 -20.88 -24.88
CA THR A 245 17.13 -19.91 -25.11
C THR A 245 18.30 -20.48 -25.92
N ALA A 246 18.44 -21.80 -25.99
CA ALA A 246 19.59 -22.51 -26.59
C ALA A 246 19.79 -22.27 -28.09
N ASN A 247 18.73 -21.89 -28.82
CA ASN A 247 18.76 -21.68 -30.28
C ASN A 247 18.75 -20.20 -30.68
N GLY A 248 18.89 -19.28 -29.73
CA GLY A 248 18.89 -17.85 -30.04
C GLY A 248 20.10 -17.44 -30.87
N GLU A 249 19.88 -16.69 -31.94
CA GLU A 249 20.97 -16.06 -32.68
C GLU A 249 21.75 -15.12 -31.74
N GLY A 250 23.06 -15.33 -31.65
CA GLY A 250 23.95 -14.49 -30.85
C GLY A 250 23.89 -13.04 -31.34
N SER A 251 23.73 -12.11 -30.41
CA SER A 251 23.63 -10.68 -30.68
C SER A 251 24.62 -9.89 -29.83
N ASP A 252 25.25 -8.88 -30.41
CA ASP A 252 26.07 -7.88 -29.69
C ASP A 252 25.24 -6.94 -28.79
N THR A 253 23.97 -7.27 -28.54
CA THR A 253 23.07 -6.47 -27.70
C THR A 253 23.45 -6.58 -26.22
N ILE A 254 23.55 -5.43 -25.55
CA ILE A 254 23.52 -5.32 -24.09
C ILE A 254 22.06 -5.12 -23.68
N PHE A 255 21.52 -6.04 -22.88
CA PHE A 255 20.14 -5.98 -22.43
C PHE A 255 20.05 -5.47 -20.99
N MET A 256 19.55 -4.26 -20.81
CA MET A 256 19.57 -3.56 -19.53
C MET A 256 18.24 -3.68 -18.78
N LEU A 257 18.25 -4.23 -17.56
CA LEU A 257 17.07 -4.32 -16.70
C LEU A 257 16.95 -3.09 -15.80
N LEU A 258 15.78 -2.46 -15.81
CA LEU A 258 15.49 -1.21 -15.14
C LEU A 258 14.23 -1.33 -14.26
N GLU A 259 14.23 -0.70 -13.09
CA GLU A 259 13.00 -0.56 -12.30
C GLU A 259 11.99 0.35 -13.00
N ALA A 260 12.45 1.37 -13.72
CA ALA A 260 11.62 2.28 -14.49
C ALA A 260 12.44 2.93 -15.61
N ALA A 261 11.75 3.43 -16.65
CA ALA A 261 12.39 4.04 -17.81
C ALA A 261 11.71 5.37 -18.24
N LEU A 262 12.48 6.18 -18.97
CA LEU A 262 11.93 7.29 -19.76
C LEU A 262 11.15 6.75 -20.97
N PRO A 263 10.19 7.52 -21.53
CA PRO A 263 9.73 8.84 -21.09
C PRO A 263 8.70 8.79 -19.95
N PHE A 264 8.23 7.60 -19.58
CA PHE A 264 7.06 7.41 -18.72
C PHE A 264 7.31 7.77 -17.25
N ARG A 265 8.52 7.49 -16.74
CA ARG A 265 8.90 7.87 -15.37
C ARG A 265 10.13 8.76 -15.39
N LYS A 266 10.00 9.97 -14.83
CA LYS A 266 11.08 10.94 -14.72
C LYS A 266 11.66 10.91 -13.31
N SER A 267 12.91 10.48 -13.16
CA SER A 267 13.67 10.52 -11.92
C SER A 267 15.16 10.59 -12.23
N GLY A 268 15.99 10.95 -11.24
CA GLY A 268 17.44 10.93 -11.42
C GLY A 268 17.97 9.58 -11.92
N TYR A 269 17.36 8.47 -11.48
CA TYR A 269 17.70 7.12 -11.96
C TYR A 269 17.35 6.91 -13.44
N THR A 270 16.18 7.36 -13.89
CA THR A 270 15.79 7.13 -15.30
C THR A 270 16.62 7.97 -16.26
N TYR A 271 16.96 9.21 -15.90
CA TYR A 271 17.90 10.03 -16.67
C TYR A 271 19.29 9.40 -16.74
N ARG A 272 19.81 8.86 -15.61
CA ARG A 272 21.11 8.19 -15.59
C ARG A 272 21.13 6.91 -16.44
N SER A 273 20.09 6.07 -16.34
CA SER A 273 19.95 4.89 -17.20
C SER A 273 19.97 5.27 -18.69
N HIS A 274 19.20 6.29 -19.06
CA HIS A 274 19.09 6.72 -20.45
C HIS A 274 20.40 7.32 -20.96
N ALA A 275 21.07 8.15 -20.16
CA ALA A 275 22.38 8.70 -20.49
C ALA A 275 23.43 7.59 -20.69
N LEU A 276 23.41 6.55 -19.86
CA LEU A 276 24.30 5.40 -20.00
C LEU A 276 24.03 4.62 -21.29
N LEU A 277 22.76 4.31 -21.58
CA LEU A 277 22.35 3.62 -22.82
C LEU A 277 22.78 4.41 -24.07
N LYS A 278 22.59 5.73 -24.07
CA LYS A 278 23.08 6.61 -25.15
C LYS A 278 24.60 6.67 -25.24
N GLY A 279 25.30 6.65 -24.10
CA GLY A 279 26.75 6.60 -24.06
C GLY A 279 27.30 5.32 -24.68
N MET A 280 26.70 4.17 -24.36
CA MET A 280 27.04 2.87 -24.96
C MET A 280 26.74 2.85 -26.47
N ALA A 281 25.60 3.42 -26.90
CA ALA A 281 25.27 3.52 -28.32
C ALA A 281 26.29 4.37 -29.12
N LYS A 282 26.89 5.41 -28.52
CA LYS A 282 27.98 6.20 -29.14
C LYS A 282 29.28 5.41 -29.32
N LEU A 283 29.45 4.33 -28.58
CA LEU A 283 30.55 3.36 -28.74
C LEU A 283 30.15 2.22 -29.67
N GLU A 284 29.10 2.41 -30.49
CA GLU A 284 28.57 1.43 -31.44
C GLU A 284 28.05 0.14 -30.79
N LEU A 285 27.79 0.16 -29.48
CA LEU A 285 27.21 -0.96 -28.77
C LEU A 285 25.68 -0.97 -28.96
N GLN A 286 25.16 -2.08 -29.48
CA GLN A 286 23.72 -2.34 -29.52
C GLN A 286 23.18 -2.45 -28.08
N CYS A 287 22.15 -1.66 -27.75
CA CYS A 287 21.58 -1.63 -26.40
C CYS A 287 20.06 -1.61 -26.46
N GLU A 288 19.44 -2.49 -25.68
CA GLU A 288 18.01 -2.49 -25.43
C GLU A 288 17.79 -2.49 -23.92
N ALA A 289 16.66 -1.96 -23.46
CA ALA A 289 16.34 -1.92 -22.04
C ALA A 289 14.96 -2.49 -21.77
N PHE A 290 14.78 -3.14 -20.62
CA PHE A 290 13.50 -3.64 -20.13
C PHE A 290 13.15 -2.96 -18.82
N SER A 291 11.97 -2.35 -18.76
CA SER A 291 11.38 -1.79 -17.55
C SER A 291 10.50 -2.83 -16.86
N ALA A 292 10.81 -3.13 -15.61
CA ALA A 292 10.08 -4.07 -14.77
C ALA A 292 8.58 -3.72 -14.67
N PRO A 293 7.70 -4.73 -14.58
CA PRO A 293 6.26 -4.51 -14.50
C PRO A 293 5.86 -3.73 -13.23
N GLY A 294 4.84 -2.88 -13.36
CA GLY A 294 4.36 -2.00 -12.28
C GLY A 294 4.98 -0.60 -12.25
N SER A 295 5.95 -0.31 -13.12
CA SER A 295 6.58 1.02 -13.27
C SER A 295 6.60 1.53 -14.72
N SER A 296 5.85 0.87 -15.60
CA SER A 296 5.94 0.99 -17.07
C SER A 296 5.06 2.07 -17.71
N GLY A 297 4.47 2.96 -16.90
CA GLY A 297 3.56 4.00 -17.37
C GLY A 297 2.14 3.49 -17.66
N PRO A 298 1.37 4.18 -18.51
CA PRO A 298 -0.01 3.79 -18.83
C PRO A 298 -0.07 2.45 -19.55
N LEU A 299 -1.10 1.66 -19.24
CA LEU A 299 -1.37 0.39 -19.90
C LEU A 299 -1.65 0.62 -21.39
N PRO A 300 -1.09 -0.22 -22.28
CA PRO A 300 -1.40 -0.18 -23.70
C PRO A 300 -2.84 -0.64 -23.96
N PRO A 301 -3.47 -0.19 -25.06
CA PRO A 301 -4.72 -0.78 -25.53
C PRO A 301 -4.50 -2.27 -25.88
N GLY A 302 -5.44 -3.15 -25.52
CA GLY A 302 -5.42 -4.56 -25.96
C GLY A 302 -4.92 -5.62 -24.97
N ASN A 303 -4.77 -5.30 -23.67
CA ASN A 303 -4.28 -6.23 -22.63
C ASN A 303 -2.89 -6.83 -22.90
N GLU A 304 -2.07 -6.14 -23.71
CA GLU A 304 -0.68 -6.55 -23.95
C GLU A 304 0.12 -6.50 -22.64
N LEU A 305 0.74 -7.62 -22.28
CA LEU A 305 1.53 -7.76 -21.06
C LEU A 305 2.97 -7.24 -21.24
N ILE A 306 3.39 -7.06 -22.50
CA ILE A 306 4.68 -6.50 -22.85
C ILE A 306 4.57 -5.69 -24.14
N THR A 307 5.21 -4.52 -24.15
CA THR A 307 5.31 -3.66 -25.35
C THR A 307 6.74 -3.19 -25.55
N SER A 308 7.04 -2.65 -26.73
CA SER A 308 8.33 -2.02 -27.00
C SER A 308 8.17 -0.69 -27.74
N ASP A 309 8.98 0.30 -27.36
CA ASP A 309 8.98 1.64 -27.95
C ASP A 309 10.43 2.12 -28.16
N ILE A 310 10.65 3.02 -29.12
CA ILE A 310 11.95 3.68 -29.30
C ILE A 310 11.87 5.10 -28.74
N TYR A 311 12.79 5.44 -27.85
CA TYR A 311 12.91 6.77 -27.27
C TYR A 311 14.34 7.28 -27.42
N GLU A 312 14.51 8.38 -28.15
CA GLU A 312 15.81 8.96 -28.51
C GLU A 312 16.82 7.93 -29.06
N GLY A 313 16.34 7.02 -29.93
CA GLY A 313 17.17 5.98 -30.56
C GLY A 313 17.45 4.75 -29.70
N VAL A 314 16.96 4.70 -28.45
CA VAL A 314 17.09 3.52 -27.57
C VAL A 314 15.78 2.74 -27.55
N ARG A 315 15.84 1.42 -27.71
CA ARG A 315 14.67 0.55 -27.59
C ARG A 315 14.39 0.22 -26.12
N TYR A 316 13.15 0.48 -25.69
CA TYR A 316 12.64 0.16 -24.37
C TYR A 316 11.49 -0.83 -24.46
N HIS A 317 11.66 -1.97 -23.82
CA HIS A 317 10.62 -2.95 -23.54
C HIS A 317 9.96 -2.65 -22.19
N ARG A 318 8.66 -2.85 -22.10
CA ARG A 318 7.84 -2.47 -20.95
C ARG A 318 6.94 -3.62 -20.54
N GLY A 319 7.16 -4.18 -19.35
CA GLY A 319 6.25 -5.19 -18.78
C GLY A 319 5.07 -4.55 -18.06
N PHE A 320 3.92 -5.23 -18.00
CA PHE A 320 2.73 -4.76 -17.28
C PHE A 320 2.19 -5.80 -16.32
N LEU A 321 1.56 -5.37 -15.23
CA LEU A 321 0.91 -6.26 -14.28
C LEU A 321 -0.58 -6.42 -14.65
N PRO A 322 -1.12 -7.65 -14.63
CA PRO A 322 -2.46 -7.93 -15.19
C PRO A 322 -3.64 -7.45 -14.31
N GLN A 323 -3.47 -7.32 -12.99
CA GLN A 323 -4.59 -7.06 -12.06
C GLN A 323 -4.44 -5.73 -11.30
N SER A 324 -3.23 -5.42 -10.87
CA SER A 324 -2.92 -4.21 -10.10
C SER A 324 -1.61 -3.61 -10.60
N PRO A 325 -1.53 -2.30 -10.87
CA PRO A 325 -0.26 -1.66 -11.22
C PRO A 325 0.73 -1.61 -10.03
N ASN A 326 0.25 -1.81 -8.80
CA ASN A 326 1.09 -1.84 -7.61
C ASN A 326 1.63 -3.26 -7.37
N TYR A 327 2.91 -3.46 -7.65
CA TYR A 327 3.58 -4.75 -7.44
C TYR A 327 3.58 -5.22 -5.97
N ARG A 328 3.37 -4.30 -4.99
CA ARG A 328 3.28 -4.68 -3.56
C ARG A 328 2.06 -5.53 -3.22
N HIS A 329 1.12 -5.67 -4.15
CA HIS A 329 -0.04 -6.57 -4.02
C HIS A 329 0.25 -7.99 -4.50
N TYR A 330 1.47 -8.27 -4.96
CA TYR A 330 1.90 -9.58 -5.44
C TYR A 330 2.97 -10.15 -4.51
N PRO A 331 2.96 -11.47 -4.23
CA PRO A 331 4.08 -12.17 -3.60
C PRO A 331 5.39 -11.90 -4.37
N LEU A 332 6.47 -11.60 -3.64
CA LEU A 332 7.72 -11.15 -4.27
C LEU A 332 8.34 -12.23 -5.18
N ASN A 333 8.29 -13.50 -4.77
CA ASN A 333 8.71 -14.65 -5.58
C ASN A 333 7.97 -14.72 -6.92
N GLU A 334 6.64 -14.61 -6.90
CA GLU A 334 5.79 -14.65 -8.10
C GLU A 334 6.05 -13.43 -8.99
N PHE A 335 6.19 -12.24 -8.40
CA PHE A 335 6.54 -11.02 -9.12
C PHE A 335 7.89 -11.16 -9.85
N LEU A 336 8.91 -11.72 -9.18
CA LEU A 336 10.23 -11.88 -9.78
C LEU A 336 10.22 -12.91 -10.91
N GLN A 337 9.51 -14.04 -10.73
CA GLN A 337 9.31 -15.03 -11.80
C GLN A 337 8.64 -14.40 -13.01
N TYR A 338 7.50 -13.72 -12.79
CA TYR A 338 6.75 -13.06 -13.84
C TYR A 338 7.57 -11.99 -14.57
N SER A 339 8.35 -11.18 -13.84
CA SER A 339 9.24 -10.19 -14.44
C SER A 339 10.34 -10.84 -15.28
N ALA A 340 10.84 -12.02 -14.90
CA ALA A 340 11.84 -12.75 -15.68
C ALA A 340 11.24 -13.34 -16.96
N ASP A 341 10.02 -13.89 -16.88
CA ASP A 341 9.29 -14.41 -18.04
C ASP A 341 9.02 -13.30 -19.07
N LEU A 342 8.59 -12.12 -18.62
CA LEU A 342 8.40 -10.95 -19.49
C LEU A 342 9.72 -10.48 -20.10
N ALA A 343 10.79 -10.38 -19.31
CA ALA A 343 12.10 -9.97 -19.82
C ALA A 343 12.63 -10.93 -20.89
N MET A 344 12.45 -12.24 -20.70
CA MET A 344 12.76 -13.28 -21.69
C MET A 344 11.89 -13.12 -22.94
N GLY A 345 10.60 -12.86 -22.79
CA GLY A 345 9.70 -12.55 -23.91
C GLY A 345 10.14 -11.32 -24.71
N ALA A 346 10.62 -10.26 -24.05
CA ALA A 346 11.14 -9.05 -24.70
C ALA A 346 12.37 -9.29 -25.56
N LEU A 347 13.20 -10.28 -25.23
CA LEU A 347 14.34 -10.65 -26.05
C LEU A 347 13.91 -11.22 -27.41
N GLY A 348 12.68 -11.72 -27.54
CA GLY A 348 12.14 -12.20 -28.81
C GLY A 348 13.00 -13.29 -29.46
N GLY A 349 13.62 -14.16 -28.65
CA GLY A 349 14.52 -15.22 -29.10
C GLY A 349 15.99 -14.80 -29.30
N LYS A 350 16.34 -13.51 -29.19
CA LYS A 350 17.74 -13.06 -29.28
C LYS A 350 18.54 -13.54 -28.08
N LYS A 351 19.81 -13.93 -28.30
CA LYS A 351 20.79 -14.17 -27.22
C LYS A 351 21.68 -12.93 -27.06
N PRO A 352 21.48 -12.09 -26.03
CA PRO A 352 22.31 -10.89 -25.82
C PRO A 352 23.72 -11.27 -25.39
N ARG A 353 24.69 -10.36 -25.56
CA ARG A 353 26.08 -10.61 -25.09
C ARG A 353 26.27 -10.39 -23.59
N LEU A 354 25.40 -9.58 -22.99
CA LEU A 354 25.51 -9.16 -21.58
C LEU A 354 24.14 -8.72 -21.06
N PHE A 355 23.80 -9.16 -19.86
CA PHE A 355 22.72 -8.57 -19.07
C PHE A 355 23.26 -7.50 -18.12
N HIS A 356 22.66 -6.30 -18.14
CA HIS A 356 23.02 -5.22 -17.22
C HIS A 356 21.84 -4.91 -16.30
N ALA A 357 21.88 -5.35 -15.05
CA ALA A 357 20.89 -4.99 -14.05
C ALA A 357 21.25 -3.69 -13.33
N ALA A 358 20.45 -2.64 -13.53
CA ALA A 358 20.48 -1.49 -12.64
C ALA A 358 19.69 -1.78 -11.36
N SER A 359 20.14 -1.23 -10.22
CA SER A 359 19.43 -1.29 -8.93
C SER A 359 17.90 -1.12 -9.07
N ASN A 360 17.08 -1.80 -8.28
CA ASN A 360 17.39 -2.54 -7.05
C ASN A 360 17.67 -4.06 -7.26
N PHE A 361 17.81 -4.79 -6.15
CA PHE A 361 18.15 -6.22 -6.13
C PHE A 361 17.19 -7.10 -6.94
N LYS A 362 15.92 -6.69 -7.12
CA LYS A 362 14.93 -7.43 -7.93
C LYS A 362 15.41 -7.60 -9.37
N ASN A 363 15.96 -6.53 -9.97
CA ASN A 363 16.55 -6.58 -11.31
C ASN A 363 17.79 -7.48 -11.34
N GLY A 364 18.58 -7.49 -10.26
CA GLY A 364 19.72 -8.39 -10.12
C GLY A 364 19.31 -9.86 -10.12
N LEU A 365 18.26 -10.22 -9.37
CA LEU A 365 17.73 -11.59 -9.34
C LEU A 365 17.17 -12.01 -10.70
N VAL A 366 16.50 -11.11 -11.42
CA VAL A 366 16.03 -11.37 -12.79
C VAL A 366 17.19 -11.51 -13.77
N ALA A 367 18.22 -10.66 -13.71
CA ALA A 367 19.42 -10.79 -14.55
C ALA A 367 20.17 -12.09 -14.28
N ALA A 368 20.30 -12.52 -13.02
CA ALA A 368 20.94 -13.77 -12.67
C ALA A 368 20.21 -14.97 -13.27
N ALA A 369 18.87 -14.97 -13.24
CA ALA A 369 18.05 -16.02 -13.86
C ALA A 369 18.20 -16.04 -15.40
N LEU A 370 18.14 -14.87 -16.04
CA LEU A 370 18.36 -14.73 -17.48
C LEU A 370 19.78 -15.15 -17.88
N SER A 371 20.79 -14.71 -17.14
CA SER A 371 22.20 -15.08 -17.35
C SER A 371 22.40 -16.59 -17.33
N LYS A 372 21.81 -17.27 -16.33
CA LYS A 372 21.86 -18.74 -16.23
C LYS A 372 21.13 -19.41 -17.39
N ALA A 373 19.97 -18.89 -17.79
CA ALA A 373 19.18 -19.48 -18.87
C ALA A 373 19.82 -19.32 -20.24
N TYR A 374 20.40 -18.16 -20.54
CA TYR A 374 21.03 -17.87 -21.83
C TYR A 374 22.51 -18.28 -21.89
N ASP A 375 23.13 -18.61 -20.76
CA ASP A 375 24.58 -18.81 -20.63
C ASP A 375 25.37 -17.59 -21.13
N VAL A 376 25.10 -16.45 -20.49
CA VAL A 376 25.60 -15.10 -20.86
C VAL A 376 26.02 -14.37 -19.59
N PRO A 377 27.14 -13.61 -19.58
CA PRO A 377 27.55 -12.85 -18.40
C PRO A 377 26.53 -11.78 -18.00
N TRP A 378 26.59 -11.34 -16.74
CA TRP A 378 25.78 -10.22 -16.27
C TRP A 378 26.54 -9.32 -15.31
N VAL A 379 26.11 -8.06 -15.25
CA VAL A 379 26.63 -7.04 -14.32
C VAL A 379 25.48 -6.48 -13.50
N TYR A 380 25.71 -6.33 -12.20
CA TYR A 380 24.82 -5.61 -11.29
C TYR A 380 25.40 -4.24 -10.96
N GLU A 381 24.73 -3.18 -11.40
CA GLU A 381 25.11 -1.80 -11.06
C GLU A 381 24.37 -1.36 -9.79
N LEU A 382 25.11 -1.28 -8.68
CA LEU A 382 24.62 -0.74 -7.42
C LEU A 382 24.64 0.81 -7.48
N ARG A 383 23.46 1.43 -7.48
CA ARG A 383 23.27 2.88 -7.70
C ARG A 383 22.87 3.66 -6.45
N GLY A 384 22.92 3.02 -5.29
CA GLY A 384 22.59 3.60 -3.99
C GLY A 384 22.15 2.52 -2.99
N LEU A 385 22.41 2.77 -1.72
CA LEU A 385 21.93 1.94 -0.61
C LEU A 385 20.57 2.48 -0.17
N TRP A 386 19.51 2.00 -0.84
CA TRP A 386 18.13 2.42 -0.61
C TRP A 386 17.73 2.32 0.87
N HIS A 387 18.27 1.30 1.54
CA HIS A 387 18.07 1.01 2.96
C HIS A 387 18.70 2.09 3.87
N GLU A 388 19.86 2.62 3.48
CA GLU A 388 20.57 3.65 4.27
C GLU A 388 19.97 5.04 4.06
N THR A 389 19.49 5.38 2.86
CA THR A 389 18.84 6.67 2.61
C THR A 389 17.51 6.79 3.36
N GLN A 390 16.82 5.67 3.63
CA GLN A 390 15.63 5.64 4.49
C GLN A 390 15.99 5.81 5.98
N CYS A 391 17.14 5.31 6.42
CA CYS A 391 17.68 5.55 7.76
C CYS A 391 18.17 7.00 7.97
N ALA A 392 18.68 7.65 6.92
CA ALA A 392 19.22 9.01 6.97
C ALA A 392 18.14 10.12 7.02
N LEU A 393 16.88 9.80 6.75
CA LEU A 393 15.71 10.68 7.01
C LEU A 393 15.11 10.42 8.40
N GLY A 394 15.94 9.93 9.31
CA GLY A 394 15.66 9.56 10.71
C GLY A 394 15.18 10.72 11.54
#